data_AF-A0A2V6QEG8-F1
#
_entry.id   AF-A0A2V6QEG8-F1
#
_cell.length_a   1.000
_cell.length_b   1.000
_cell.length_c   1.000
_cell.angle_alpha   90.00
_cell.angle_beta   90.00
_cell.angle_gamma   90.00
#
_symmetry.space_group_name_H-M   'P 1'
#
loop_
_entity.id
_entity.type
_entity.pdbx_description
1 polymer ?
#
loop_
_entity_poly.entity_id
_entity_poly.type
_entity_poly.pdbx_seq_one_letter_code
_entity_poly.pdbx_strand_id
1 'polypeptide(L)' 'MLASTARRWSLMRLDDEVVSRARRPFALEPLRALDALHLASALIARDGARPFVLLSLDRRLREAARRAGLEVAPA' A
#
# COMPACT_ATOMS: atom_id res chain seq x y z
N MET A 1 -4.57 -3.90 23.71
CA MET A 1 -4.51 -4.95 22.66
C MET A 1 -3.91 -4.46 21.34
N LEU A 2 -4.25 -3.26 20.82
CA LEU A 2 -3.60 -2.70 19.62
C LEU A 2 -2.12 -2.37 19.82
N ALA A 3 -1.77 -1.61 20.88
CA ALA A 3 -0.39 -1.21 21.15
C ALA A 3 0.57 -2.41 21.31
N SER A 4 0.13 -3.49 21.98
CA SER A 4 0.92 -4.72 22.11
C SER A 4 1.08 -5.46 20.78
N THR A 5 0.07 -5.44 19.91
CA THR A 5 0.16 -6.01 18.56
C THR A 5 1.05 -5.20 17.63
N ALA A 6 0.99 -3.87 17.72
CA ALA A 6 1.81 -2.96 16.91
C ALA A 6 3.32 -3.17 17.11
N ARG A 7 3.75 -3.67 18.27
CA ARG A 7 5.16 -4.04 18.53
C ARG A 7 5.70 -5.13 17.60
N ARG A 8 4.82 -5.88 16.93
CA ARG A 8 5.19 -6.95 15.98
C ARG A 8 5.20 -6.48 14.52
N TRP A 9 4.87 -5.22 14.27
CA TRP A 9 4.84 -4.68 12.91
C TRP A 9 6.23 -4.23 12.48
N SER A 10 6.59 -4.58 11.26
CA SER A 10 7.68 -3.92 10.56
C SER A 10 7.17 -2.59 10.02
N LEU A 11 7.84 -1.50 10.34
CA LEU A 11 7.49 -0.18 9.86
C LEU A 11 8.24 0.11 8.55
N MET A 12 7.49 0.39 7.49
CA MET A 12 8.07 0.92 6.26
C MET A 12 8.21 2.44 6.39
N ARG A 13 9.39 2.96 6.04
CA ARG A 13 9.63 4.41 6.04
C ARG A 13 8.97 5.03 4.82
N LEU A 14 8.43 6.23 5.01
CA LEU A 14 8.06 7.09 3.89
C LEU A 14 9.29 7.91 3.50
N ASP A 15 9.89 7.57 2.37
CA ASP A 15 11.07 8.22 1.82
C ASP A 15 10.81 8.78 0.41
N ASP A 16 11.85 9.34 -0.19
CA ASP A 16 11.77 9.97 -1.51
C ASP A 16 11.39 8.97 -2.61
N GLU A 17 11.74 7.69 -2.46
CA GLU A 17 11.34 6.66 -3.42
C GLU A 17 9.83 6.46 -3.40
N VAL A 18 9.23 6.33 -2.22
CA VAL A 18 7.77 6.22 -2.07
C VAL A 18 7.07 7.47 -2.60
N VAL A 19 7.55 8.66 -2.26
CA VAL A 19 6.95 9.93 -2.71
C VAL A 19 7.07 10.08 -4.23
N SER A 20 8.21 9.75 -4.80
CA SER A 20 8.44 9.76 -6.25
C SER A 20 7.51 8.78 -6.96
N ARG A 21 7.36 7.57 -6.42
CA ARG A 21 6.42 6.58 -6.95
C ARG A 21 4.97 7.06 -6.86
N ALA A 22 4.56 7.68 -5.75
CA ALA A 22 3.19 8.16 -5.54
C ALA A 22 2.77 9.30 -6.48
N ARG A 23 3.73 10.03 -7.06
CA ARG A 23 3.49 11.09 -8.04
C ARG A 23 3.33 10.58 -9.48
N ARG A 24 3.66 9.31 -9.73
CA ARG A 24 3.49 8.69 -11.05
C ARG A 24 2.04 8.18 -11.21
N PRO A 25 1.50 8.16 -12.45
CA PRO A 25 0.16 7.67 -12.69
C PRO A 25 -0.07 6.25 -12.17
N PHE A 26 -1.29 6.00 -11.68
CA PHE A 26 -1.79 4.67 -11.37
C PHE A 26 -2.82 4.21 -12.42
N ALA A 27 -3.10 2.91 -12.44
CA ALA A 27 -4.10 2.33 -13.34
C ALA A 27 -5.55 2.79 -13.03
N LEU A 28 -5.77 3.31 -11.82
CA LEU A 28 -7.04 3.88 -11.38
C LEU A 28 -6.78 5.29 -10.83
N GLU A 29 -7.41 6.29 -11.43
CA GLU A 29 -7.28 7.70 -11.06
C GLU A 29 -8.67 8.37 -11.03
N PRO A 30 -8.87 9.44 -10.22
CA PRO A 30 -7.89 10.02 -9.29
C PRO A 30 -7.79 9.24 -7.98
N LEU A 31 -6.58 9.14 -7.40
CA LEU A 31 -6.38 8.69 -6.02
C LEU A 31 -6.26 9.87 -5.05
N ARG A 32 -6.77 9.72 -3.82
CA ARG A 32 -6.47 10.66 -2.74
C ARG A 32 -4.99 10.56 -2.39
N ALA A 33 -4.38 11.64 -1.93
CA ALA A 33 -2.95 11.69 -1.62
C ALA A 33 -2.48 10.53 -0.71
N LEU A 34 -3.23 10.22 0.35
CA LEU A 34 -2.88 9.13 1.25
C LEU A 34 -3.03 7.74 0.61
N ASP A 35 -4.03 7.55 -0.27
CA ASP A 35 -4.20 6.28 -1.01
C ASP A 35 -3.05 6.06 -1.99
N ALA A 36 -2.59 7.12 -2.66
CA ALA A 36 -1.44 7.08 -3.55
C ALA A 36 -0.15 6.69 -2.80
N LEU A 37 0.07 7.26 -1.60
CA LEU A 37 1.22 6.90 -0.76
C LEU A 37 1.17 5.44 -0.29
N HIS A 38 0.00 4.94 0.13
CA HIS A 38 -0.17 3.54 0.52
C HIS A 38 0.06 2.59 -0.66
N LEU A 39 -0.52 2.89 -1.83
CA LEU A 39 -0.35 2.06 -3.01
C LEU A 39 1.09 2.07 -3.51
N ALA A 40 1.76 3.22 -3.51
CA ALA A 40 3.19 3.31 -3.84
C ALA A 40 4.04 2.46 -2.88
N SER A 41 3.80 2.56 -1.57
CA SER A 41 4.52 1.79 -0.55
C SER A 41 4.35 0.28 -0.78
N ALA A 42 3.12 -0.17 -1.04
CA ALA A 42 2.84 -1.59 -1.29
C ALA A 42 3.52 -2.09 -2.57
N LEU A 43 3.55 -1.28 -3.63
CA LEU A 43 4.22 -1.68 -4.87
C LEU A 43 5.74 -1.79 -4.71
N ILE A 44 6.37 -0.88 -3.96
CA ILE A 44 7.80 -0.98 -3.63
C ILE A 44 8.05 -2.20 -2.75
N ALA A 45 7.21 -2.44 -1.74
CA ALA A 45 7.35 -3.60 -0.85
C ALA A 45 7.21 -4.93 -1.59
N ARG A 46 6.41 -4.98 -2.67
CA ARG A 46 6.19 -6.18 -3.49
C ARG A 46 7.46 -6.65 -4.18
N ASP A 47 8.31 -5.71 -4.57
CA ASP A 47 9.56 -6.01 -5.26
C ASP A 47 10.65 -6.51 -4.27
N GLY A 48 10.34 -6.57 -2.97
CA GLY A 48 11.16 -7.17 -1.92
C GLY A 48 10.97 -8.68 -1.74
N ALA A 49 11.71 -9.26 -0.78
CA ALA A 49 11.87 -10.73 -0.65
C ALA A 49 10.71 -11.49 0.03
N ARG A 50 9.67 -10.82 0.54
CA ARG A 50 8.57 -11.50 1.29
C ARG A 50 7.20 -11.16 0.70
N PRO A 51 6.39 -12.18 0.34
CA PRO A 51 5.02 -11.95 -0.10
C PRO A 51 4.17 -11.40 1.05
N PHE A 52 3.19 -10.56 0.70
CA PHE A 52 2.24 -9.99 1.64
C PHE A 52 0.88 -9.77 0.97
N VAL A 53 -0.14 -9.54 1.81
CA VAL A 53 -1.49 -9.14 1.37
C VAL A 53 -1.74 -7.71 1.86
N LEU A 54 -2.23 -6.84 0.98
CA LEU A 54 -2.61 -5.48 1.37
C LEU A 54 -3.92 -5.51 2.16
N LEU A 55 -3.84 -5.28 3.46
CA LEU A 55 -5.02 -5.10 4.32
C LEU A 55 -5.49 -3.64 4.27
N SER A 56 -6.73 -3.41 3.85
CA SER A 56 -7.36 -2.09 3.98
C SER A 56 -8.87 -2.22 4.14
N LEU A 57 -9.46 -1.46 5.06
CA LEU A 57 -10.92 -1.37 5.17
C LEU A 57 -11.52 -0.40 4.13
N ASP A 58 -10.68 0.42 3.48
CA ASP A 58 -11.13 1.31 2.41
C ASP A 58 -11.29 0.55 1.09
N ARG A 59 -12.54 0.47 0.60
CA ARG A 59 -12.89 -0.24 -0.63
C ARG A 59 -12.20 0.35 -1.87
N ARG A 60 -12.02 1.67 -1.93
CA ARG A 60 -11.41 2.34 -3.10
C ARG A 60 -9.94 2.01 -3.21
N LEU A 61 -9.22 2.03 -2.09
CA LEU A 61 -7.81 1.63 -2.05
C LEU A 61 -7.64 0.15 -2.44
N ARG A 62 -8.52 -0.74 -1.96
CA ARG A 62 -8.50 -2.16 -2.37
C ARG A 62 -8.70 -2.33 -3.88
N GLU A 63 -9.62 -1.58 -4.49
CA GLU A 63 -9.83 -1.65 -5.95
C GLU A 63 -8.59 -1.19 -6.73
N ALA A 64 -7.99 -0.06 -6.32
CA ALA A 64 -6.76 0.45 -6.94
C ALA A 64 -5.60 -0.57 -6.82
N ALA A 65 -5.45 -1.18 -5.65
CA ALA A 65 -4.43 -2.20 -5.39
C ALA A 65 -4.61 -3.47 -6.23
N ARG A 66 -5.85 -3.97 -6.37
CA ARG A 66 -6.14 -5.11 -7.26
C ARG A 66 -5.78 -4.80 -8.71
N ARG A 67 -6.14 -3.61 -9.21
CA ARG A 67 -5.77 -3.17 -10.57
C ARG A 67 -4.26 -3.05 -10.76
N ALA A 68 -3.52 -2.82 -9.67
CA ALA A 68 -2.05 -2.81 -9.66
C ALA A 68 -1.42 -4.20 -9.47
N GLY A 69 -2.23 -5.27 -9.41
CA GLY A 69 -1.78 -6.66 -9.29
C GLY A 69 -1.42 -7.08 -7.86
N LEU A 70 -1.92 -6.39 -6.83
CA LEU A 70 -1.72 -6.79 -5.44
C LEU A 70 -2.86 -7.71 -4.96
N GLU A 71 -2.52 -8.69 -4.14
CA GLU A 71 -3.49 -9.42 -3.32
C GLU A 71 -3.97 -8.49 -2.19
N VAL A 72 -5.27 -8.50 -1.89
CA VAL A 72 -5.87 -7.58 -0.92
C VAL A 72 -6.81 -8.30 0.04
N ALA A 73 -6.90 -7.80 1.27
CA ALA A 73 -7.83 -8.25 2.29
C ALA A 73 -8.60 -7.06 2.91
N PRO A 74 -9.88 -7.25 3.30
CA PRO A 74 -10.74 -8.36 2.87
C PRO A 74 -10.96 -8.36 1.35
N ALA A 75 -11.51 -9.45 0.82
CA ALA A 75 -11.85 -9.58 -0.60
C ALA A 75 -12.84 -8.49 -1.09
#